data_AF-A0A9X0KAP7-F1
#
_entry.id   AF-A0A9X0KAP7-F1
#
_cell.length_a   1.000
_cell.length_b   1.000
_cell.length_c   1.000
_cell.angle_alpha   90.00
_cell.angle_beta   90.00
_cell.angle_gamma   90.00
#
_symmetry.space_group_name_H-M   'P 1'
#
loop_
_entity.id
_entity.type
_entity.pdbx_description
1 polymer ?
#
loop_
_entity_poly.entity_id
_entity_poly.type
_entity_poly.pdbx_seq_one_letter_code
_entity_poly.pdbx_strand_id
1 'polypeptide(L)' 'MNYWVMALYFKWVTPELVKQAVEIGDCSMEDLNEGYEQRILTLEQLKEMAPSIKERE' A
#
# COMPACT_ATOMS: atom_id res chain seq x y z
N MET A 1 4.50 -4.16 10.39
CA MET A 1 5.37 -3.69 9.29
C MET A 1 5.50 -4.73 8.19
N ASN A 2 4.78 -4.50 7.10
CA ASN A 2 4.60 -5.47 6.02
C ASN A 2 5.74 -5.42 5.00
N TYR A 3 6.08 -6.59 4.44
CA TYR A 3 7.08 -6.74 3.39
C TYR A 3 6.80 -5.85 2.17
N TRP A 4 5.53 -5.71 1.78
CA TRP A 4 5.10 -4.92 0.63
C TRP A 4 5.41 -3.41 0.78
N VAL A 5 5.30 -2.90 2.00
CA VAL A 5 5.61 -1.50 2.34
C VAL A 5 7.09 -1.20 2.15
N MET A 6 7.96 -2.09 2.65
CA MET A 6 9.41 -1.95 2.46
C MET A 6 9.80 -2.16 1.00
N ALA A 7 9.24 -3.17 0.34
CA ALA A 7 9.51 -3.46 -1.06
C ALA A 7 9.18 -2.26 -1.95
N LEU A 8 8.10 -1.53 -1.66
CA LEU A 8 7.76 -0.31 -2.38
C LEU A 8 8.77 0.81 -2.12
N TYR A 9 9.21 0.99 -0.88
CA TYR A 9 10.22 1.98 -0.51
C TYR A 9 11.57 1.75 -1.20
N PHE A 10 12.02 0.50 -1.22
CA PHE A 10 13.22 0.09 -1.94
C PHE A 10 13.02 0.02 -3.47
N LYS A 11 11.81 0.32 -3.97
CA LYS A 11 11.41 0.23 -5.38
C LYS A 11 11.63 -1.17 -5.98
N TRP A 12 11.53 -2.20 -5.16
CA TRP A 12 11.57 -3.61 -5.59
C TRP A 12 10.26 -4.05 -6.24
N VAL A 13 9.16 -3.39 -5.89
CA VAL A 13 7.83 -3.61 -6.44
C VAL A 13 7.20 -2.28 -6.86
N THR A 14 6.20 -2.34 -7.73
CA THR A 14 5.42 -1.18 -8.15
C THR A 14 4.18 -0.98 -7.27
N PRO A 15 3.61 0.24 -7.23
CA PRO A 15 2.35 0.51 -6.51
C PRO A 15 1.21 -0.41 -6.95
N GLU A 16 1.14 -0.76 -8.24
CA GLU A 16 0.15 -1.69 -8.79
C GLU A 16 0.26 -3.10 -8.17
N LEU A 17 1.48 -3.58 -7.92
CA LEU A 17 1.72 -4.89 -7.30
C LEU A 17 1.28 -4.90 -5.83
N VAL A 18 1.58 -3.81 -5.11
CA VAL A 18 1.11 -3.64 -3.73
C VAL A 18 -0.41 -3.52 -3.68
N LYS A 19 -1.02 -2.81 -4.65
CA LYS A 19 -2.47 -2.75 -4.79
C LYS A 19 -3.10 -4.14 -4.95
N GLN A 20 -2.52 -4.97 -5.83
CA GLN A 20 -2.97 -6.36 -5.97
C GLN A 20 -2.78 -7.15 -4.68
N ALA A 21 -1.65 -6.98 -3.98
CA ALA A 21 -1.41 -7.58 -2.67
C ALA A 21 -2.48 -7.18 -1.64
N VAL A 22 -2.93 -5.92 -1.69
CA VAL A 22 -4.05 -5.45 -0.84
C VAL A 22 -5.37 -6.08 -1.26
N GLU A 23 -5.65 -6.17 -2.55
CA GLU A 23 -6.89 -6.78 -3.07
C GLU A 23 -7.01 -8.28 -2.77
N ILE A 24 -5.90 -9.01 -2.76
CA ILE A 24 -5.86 -10.45 -2.41
C ILE A 24 -5.76 -10.69 -0.90
N GLY A 25 -5.61 -9.64 -0.08
CA GLY A 25 -5.51 -9.71 1.38
C GLY A 25 -4.12 -10.06 1.93
N ASP A 26 -3.08 -10.02 1.10
CA ASP A 26 -1.67 -10.22 1.51
C ASP A 26 -1.08 -8.97 2.17
N CYS A 27 -1.66 -7.79 1.87
CA CYS A 27 -1.34 -6.52 2.51
C CYS A 27 -2.61 -5.84 3.04
N SER A 28 -2.57 -5.30 4.25
CA SER A 28 -3.70 -4.58 4.83
C SER A 28 -3.49 -3.06 4.74
N MET A 29 -4.59 -2.31 4.71
CA MET A 29 -4.54 -0.83 4.78
C MET A 29 -3.85 -0.33 6.06
N GLU A 30 -3.96 -1.08 7.17
CA GLU A 30 -3.23 -0.78 8.40
C GLU A 30 -1.72 -0.84 8.21
N ASP A 31 -1.22 -1.85 7.48
CA ASP A 31 0.21 -1.97 7.18
C ASP A 31 0.70 -0.79 6.32
N LEU A 32 -0.10 -0.39 5.33
CA LEU A 32 0.19 0.78 4.49
C LEU A 32 0.21 2.08 5.31
N ASN A 33 -0.75 2.25 6.21
CA ASN A 33 -0.78 3.40 7.12
C ASN A 33 0.43 3.42 8.08
N GLU A 34 0.82 2.27 8.61
CA GLU A 34 2.02 2.16 9.46
C GLU A 34 3.28 2.56 8.68
N GLY A 35 3.36 2.21 7.39
CA GLY A 35 4.41 2.67 6.48
C GLY A 35 4.39 4.18 6.22
N TYR A 36 3.21 4.79 6.16
CA TYR A 36 3.06 6.23 6.03
C TYR A 36 3.45 6.97 7.32
N GLU A 37 3.03 6.49 8.49
CA GLU A 37 3.42 7.07 9.79
C GLU A 37 4.93 7.01 10.02
N GLN A 38 5.58 5.95 9.54
CA GLN A 38 7.04 5.81 9.57
C GLN A 38 7.76 6.63 8.48
N ARG A 39 7.05 7.43 7.69
CA ARG A 39 7.56 8.21 6.53
C ARG A 39 8.29 7.38 5.48
N ILE A 40 7.94 6.11 5.37
CA ILE A 40 8.45 5.20 4.35
C ILE A 40 7.64 5.35 3.07
N LEU A 41 6.35 5.62 3.21
CA LEU A 41 5.44 5.89 2.11
C LEU A 41 5.06 7.36 2.08
N THR A 42 4.85 7.90 0.88
CA THR A 42 4.19 9.20 0.73
C THR A 42 2.68 9.01 0.65
N LEU A 43 1.94 10.08 0.97
CA LEU A 43 0.47 10.08 0.87
C LEU A 43 -0.01 9.77 -0.55
N GLU A 44 0.74 10.19 -1.57
CA GLU A 44 0.44 9.88 -2.98
C GLU A 44 0.54 8.39 -3.25
N GLN A 45 1.64 7.74 -2.85
CA GLN A 45 1.77 6.29 -3.02
C GLN A 45 0.69 5.54 -2.26
N LEU A 46 0.39 5.97 -1.02
CA LEU A 46 -0.71 5.40 -0.23
C LEU A 46 -2.04 5.48 -0.98
N LYS A 47 -2.37 6.63 -1.58
CA LYS A 47 -3.62 6.82 -2.35
C LYS A 47 -3.68 6.02 -3.64
N GLU A 48 -2.56 5.79 -4.32
CA GLU A 48 -2.52 4.95 -5.52
C GLU A 48 -2.76 3.47 -5.21
N MET A 49 -2.21 2.99 -4.10
CA MET A 49 -2.28 1.58 -3.68
C MET A 49 -3.52 1.25 -2.87
N ALA A 50 -4.04 2.24 -2.13
CA ALA A 50 -5.34 2.16 -1.50
C ALA A 50 -6.31 1.67 -2.57
N PRO A 51 -6.96 0.49 -2.41
CA PRO A 51 -8.06 0.12 -3.28
C PRO A 51 -8.97 1.34 -3.28
N SER A 52 -9.14 1.95 -4.46
CA SER A 52 -10.05 3.07 -4.61
C SER A 52 -11.30 2.61 -3.91
N ILE A 53 -11.70 3.31 -2.84
CA ILE A 53 -12.96 3.05 -2.15
C ILE A 53 -13.99 3.34 -3.23
N LYS A 54 -14.26 2.34 -4.07
CA LYS A 54 -15.42 2.32 -4.92
C LYS A 54 -16.50 2.22 -3.89
N GLU A 55 -17.13 3.36 -3.64
CA GLU A 55 -18.54 3.47 -3.30
C GLU A 55 -19.25 2.29 -3.97
N ARG A 56 -19.42 1.20 -3.22
CA ARG A 56 -20.41 0.20 -3.53
C ARG A 56 -21.68 0.79 -2.93
N GLU A 57 -22.42 1.46 -3.81
CA GLU A 57 -23.82 1.82 -3.64
C GLU A 57 -24.65 0.66 -3.08
#